data_AF-A0A941W5G0-F1
#
_entry.id   AF-A0A941W5G0-F1
#
_cell.length_a   1.000
_cell.length_b   1.000
_cell.length_c   1.000
_cell.angle_alpha   90.00
_cell.angle_beta   90.00
_cell.angle_gamma   90.00
#
_symmetry.space_group_name_H-M   'P 1'
#
loop_
_entity.id
_entity.type
_entity.pdbx_description
1 polymer ?
#
loop_
_entity_poly.entity_id
_entity_poly.type
_entity_poly.pdbx_seq_one_letter_code
_entity_poly.pdbx_strand_id
1 'polypeptide(L)'
;MLPTENIFYAFKIEGTFEYIKARSVPGQNKPYPPLVEIVKDQPIFEFHDVKGTLVGFWYPSYMKGINVPGYHFHFITEDKKAGGHLLECQTQNVRIGLDYTSNSYLALPEDEEFYKAELSKGNRAVLEKVEK
;
A
#
# COMPACT_ATOMS: atom_id res chain seq x y z
N MET A 1 -7.67 -11.29 16.88
CA MET A 1 -6.73 -12.04 16.01
C MET A 1 -7.43 -12.32 14.69
N LEU A 2 -6.71 -12.27 13.57
CA LEU A 2 -7.22 -12.76 12.28
C LEU A 2 -7.30 -14.30 12.34
N PRO A 3 -8.34 -14.94 11.78
CA PRO A 3 -8.53 -16.38 11.90
C PRO A 3 -7.55 -17.20 11.06
N THR A 4 -6.96 -16.64 10.01
CA THR A 4 -5.92 -17.29 9.19
C THR A 4 -5.10 -16.28 8.41
N GLU A 5 -3.83 -16.54 8.16
CA GLU A 5 -2.98 -15.69 7.31
C GLU A 5 -3.08 -16.04 5.82
N ASN A 6 -3.86 -17.09 5.48
CA ASN A 6 -3.96 -17.69 4.14
C ASN A 6 -5.14 -17.20 3.30
N ILE A 7 -5.81 -16.11 3.70
CA ILE A 7 -6.86 -15.47 2.90
C ILE A 7 -6.57 -13.97 2.80
N PHE A 8 -7.27 -13.30 1.90
CA PHE A 8 -7.19 -11.85 1.78
C PHE A 8 -8.11 -11.19 2.82
N TYR A 9 -7.71 -10.00 3.25
CA TYR A 9 -8.55 -9.14 4.07
C TYR A 9 -8.54 -7.74 3.52
N ALA A 10 -9.70 -7.07 3.51
CA ALA A 10 -9.78 -5.64 3.28
C ALA A 10 -10.09 -4.93 4.60
N PHE A 11 -9.43 -3.81 4.83
CA PHE A 11 -9.54 -3.03 6.05
C PHE A 11 -10.01 -1.62 5.71
N LYS A 12 -10.94 -1.11 6.52
CA LYS A 12 -11.28 0.32 6.55
C LYS A 12 -11.22 0.80 7.99
N ILE A 13 -10.28 1.69 8.31
CA ILE A 13 -10.06 2.20 9.66
C ILE A 13 -10.36 3.68 9.67
N GLU A 14 -11.39 4.09 10.41
CA GLU A 14 -11.88 5.47 10.44
C GLU A 14 -11.76 6.03 11.85
N GLY A 15 -11.25 7.26 11.99
CA GLY A 15 -11.20 7.93 13.28
C GLY A 15 -10.09 8.96 13.40
N THR A 16 -9.64 9.18 14.64
CA THR A 16 -8.54 10.09 14.96
C THR A 16 -7.24 9.31 15.16
N PHE A 17 -6.20 9.78 14.50
CA PHE A 17 -4.84 9.27 14.60
C PHE A 17 -3.99 10.31 15.30
N GLU A 18 -3.27 9.90 16.34
CA GLU A 18 -2.30 10.74 17.03
C GLU A 18 -1.14 11.08 16.09
N TYR A 19 -0.72 10.11 15.28
CA TYR A 19 0.35 10.27 14.30
C TYR A 19 0.09 9.45 13.04
N ILE A 20 0.36 10.03 11.88
CA ILE A 20 0.48 9.33 10.60
C ILE A 20 1.76 9.79 9.92
N LYS A 21 2.58 8.82 9.51
CA LYS A 21 3.64 9.02 8.53
C LYS A 21 3.22 8.38 7.23
N ALA A 22 3.13 9.18 6.18
CA ALA A 22 2.77 8.72 4.86
C ALA A 22 3.74 9.28 3.81
N ARG A 23 3.64 8.76 2.60
CA ARG A 23 4.43 9.23 1.45
C ARG A 23 3.62 9.25 0.17
N SER A 24 4.09 9.99 -0.81
CA SER A 24 3.54 9.96 -2.17
C SER A 24 4.67 9.91 -3.18
N VAL A 25 4.49 9.16 -4.26
CA VAL A 25 5.47 9.09 -5.35
C VAL A 25 5.18 10.18 -6.40
N PRO A 26 6.18 10.97 -6.83
CA PRO A 26 5.97 12.02 -7.81
C PRO A 26 5.66 11.44 -9.20
N GLY A 27 5.01 12.24 -10.05
CA GLY A 27 4.77 11.89 -11.45
C GLY A 27 6.08 11.63 -12.20
N GLN A 28 6.08 10.63 -13.09
CA GLN A 28 7.25 10.22 -13.87
C GLN A 28 7.05 10.44 -15.36
N ASN A 29 8.15 10.64 -16.08
CA ASN A 29 8.17 10.75 -17.54
C ASN A 29 8.98 9.60 -18.14
N LYS A 30 8.69 9.23 -19.40
CA LYS A 30 9.50 8.23 -20.12
C LYS A 30 10.91 8.76 -20.37
N PRO A 31 11.95 7.90 -20.34
CA PRO A 31 11.90 6.49 -19.95
C PRO A 31 11.66 6.32 -18.44
N TYR A 32 10.72 5.46 -18.06
CA TYR A 32 10.34 5.31 -16.65
C TYR A 32 11.48 4.65 -15.85
N PRO A 33 11.90 5.25 -14.72
CA PRO A 33 12.88 4.64 -13.85
C PRO A 33 12.26 3.47 -13.06
N PRO A 34 13.08 2.51 -12.59
CA PRO A 34 12.62 1.50 -11.64
C PRO A 34 12.04 2.13 -10.38
N LEU A 35 10.98 1.54 -9.82
CA LEU A 35 10.28 2.09 -8.64
C LEU A 35 11.21 2.30 -7.43
N VAL A 36 12.22 1.45 -7.25
CA VAL A 36 13.23 1.59 -6.18
C VAL A 36 14.03 2.89 -6.27
N GLU A 37 14.18 3.48 -7.45
CA GLU A 37 14.85 4.77 -7.62
C GLU A 37 13.90 5.92 -7.28
N ILE A 38 12.61 5.80 -7.61
CA ILE A 38 11.60 6.84 -7.34
C ILE A 38 11.39 7.01 -5.83
N VAL A 39 11.34 5.91 -5.08
CA VAL A 39 11.04 5.95 -3.65
C VAL A 39 12.16 6.54 -2.79
N LYS A 40 13.39 6.68 -3.32
CA LYS A 40 14.52 7.27 -2.57
C LYS A 40 14.30 8.75 -2.25
N ASP A 41 13.71 9.48 -3.20
CA ASP A 41 13.50 10.93 -3.13
C ASP A 41 12.02 11.30 -2.94
N GLN A 42 11.22 10.35 -2.43
CA GLN A 42 9.78 10.54 -2.27
C GLN A 42 9.46 11.55 -1.14
N PRO A 43 8.49 12.45 -1.36
CA PRO A 43 7.92 13.26 -0.30
C PRO A 43 7.38 12.40 0.86
N ILE A 44 7.84 12.71 2.06
CA ILE A 44 7.29 12.20 3.32
C ILE A 44 6.40 13.27 3.95
N PHE A 45 5.25 12.86 4.43
CA PHE A 45 4.28 13.70 5.11
C PHE A 45 4.03 13.14 6.51
N GLU A 46 4.04 14.03 7.49
CA GLU A 46 3.75 13.71 8.88
C GLU A 46 2.52 14.50 9.31
N PHE A 47 1.53 13.79 9.83
CA PHE A 47 0.28 14.36 10.33
C PHE A 47 0.16 14.04 11.81
N HIS A 48 -0.28 15.02 12.59
CA HIS A 48 -0.49 14.90 14.03
C HIS A 48 -1.94 15.23 14.36
N ASP A 49 -2.52 14.50 15.31
CA ASP A 49 -3.89 14.70 15.79
C ASP A 49 -4.92 14.84 14.66
N VAL A 50 -4.82 13.95 13.67
CA VAL A 50 -5.53 14.07 12.40
C VAL A 50 -6.71 13.10 12.33
N LYS A 51 -7.85 13.59 11.83
CA LYS A 51 -8.97 12.74 11.45
C LYS A 51 -8.82 12.26 10.02
N GLY A 52 -9.10 10.99 9.79
CA GLY A 52 -9.03 10.43 8.45
C GLY A 52 -9.43 8.97 8.37
N THR A 53 -9.06 8.35 7.25
CA THR A 53 -9.36 6.95 6.95
C THR A 53 -8.10 6.26 6.45
N LEU A 54 -7.76 5.11 7.04
CA LEU A 54 -6.88 4.12 6.41
C LEU A 54 -7.71 3.12 5.63
N VAL A 55 -7.30 2.84 4.40
CA VAL A 55 -7.82 1.74 3.58
C VAL A 55 -6.65 0.89 3.16
N GLY A 56 -6.80 -0.43 3.28
CA GLY A 56 -5.71 -1.32 2.95
C GLY A 56 -6.11 -2.77 2.89
N PHE A 57 -5.12 -3.60 2.58
CA PHE A 57 -5.30 -5.03 2.42
C PHE A 57 -4.25 -5.80 3.21
N TRP A 58 -4.62 -7.04 3.56
CA TRP A 58 -3.67 -8.10 3.88
C TRP A 58 -3.60 -9.07 2.71
N TYR A 59 -2.39 -9.35 2.24
CA TYR A 59 -2.13 -10.42 1.27
C TYR A 59 -1.26 -11.51 1.89
N PRO A 60 -1.61 -12.79 1.72
CA PRO A 60 -0.77 -13.91 2.17
C PRO A 60 0.62 -13.90 1.54
N SER A 61 1.62 -14.40 2.27
CA SER A 61 3.03 -14.45 1.82
C SER A 61 3.25 -15.15 0.48
N TYR A 62 2.42 -16.14 0.14
CA TYR A 62 2.51 -16.88 -1.13
C TYR A 62 2.07 -16.05 -2.35
N MET A 63 1.46 -14.88 -2.15
CA MET A 63 1.04 -13.97 -3.23
C MET A 63 2.13 -12.97 -3.64
N LYS A 64 3.35 -13.15 -3.13
CA LYS A 64 4.50 -12.32 -3.49
C LYS A 64 4.72 -12.32 -4.99
N GLY A 65 4.90 -11.12 -5.56
CA GLY A 65 5.10 -10.90 -6.99
C GLY A 65 3.80 -10.64 -7.75
N ILE A 66 2.64 -11.00 -7.18
CA ILE A 66 1.32 -10.57 -7.68
C ILE A 66 0.85 -9.33 -6.90
N ASN A 67 1.08 -9.29 -5.58
CA ASN A 67 0.76 -8.14 -4.74
C ASN A 67 1.81 -7.97 -3.61
N VAL A 68 1.60 -6.99 -2.73
CA VAL A 68 2.43 -6.70 -1.54
C VAL A 68 1.99 -7.58 -0.37
N PRO A 69 2.80 -8.56 0.07
CA PRO A 69 2.42 -9.41 1.19
C PRO A 69 2.39 -8.67 2.53
N GLY A 70 1.54 -9.14 3.44
CA GLY A 70 1.32 -8.50 4.73
C GLY A 70 0.37 -7.32 4.61
N TYR A 71 0.47 -6.38 5.56
CA TYR A 71 -0.35 -5.18 5.60
C TYR A 71 0.14 -4.12 4.60
N HIS A 72 -0.77 -3.62 3.77
CA HIS A 72 -0.52 -2.52 2.84
C HIS A 72 -1.66 -1.51 2.94
N PHE A 73 -1.37 -0.33 3.48
CA PHE A 73 -2.36 0.71 3.78
C PHE A 73 -2.04 2.02 3.11
N HIS A 74 -3.09 2.74 2.74
CA HIS A 74 -3.04 4.14 2.33
C HIS A 74 -3.93 4.96 3.27
N PHE A 75 -3.57 6.22 3.47
CA PHE A 75 -4.27 7.18 4.33
C PHE A 75 -4.86 8.31 3.50
N ILE A 76 -6.01 8.83 3.95
CA ILE A 76 -6.59 10.08 3.47
C ILE A 76 -7.18 10.88 4.65
N THR A 77 -6.93 12.19 4.69
CA THR A 77 -7.51 13.10 5.68
C THR A 77 -9.03 13.23 5.51
N GLU A 78 -9.75 13.54 6.59
CA GLU A 78 -11.21 13.71 6.57
C GLU A 78 -11.67 14.78 5.57
N ASP A 79 -10.89 15.87 5.43
CA ASP A 79 -11.14 16.94 4.46
C ASP A 79 -10.72 16.60 3.02
N LYS A 80 -10.12 15.41 2.82
CA LYS A 80 -9.66 14.84 1.54
C LYS A 80 -8.59 15.67 0.83
N LYS A 81 -7.86 16.52 1.54
CA LYS A 81 -6.81 17.37 0.95
C LYS A 81 -5.42 16.74 0.96
N ALA A 82 -5.18 15.78 1.84
CA ALA A 82 -3.88 15.14 1.97
C ALA A 82 -4.01 13.64 2.30
N GLY A 83 -2.92 12.91 2.13
CA GLY A 83 -2.88 11.48 2.29
C GLY A 83 -1.60 10.88 1.75
N GLY A 84 -1.59 9.56 1.58
CA GLY A 84 -0.48 8.85 0.96
C GLY A 84 -0.42 7.38 1.34
N HIS A 85 0.59 6.69 0.83
CA HIS A 85 0.93 5.34 1.26
C HIS A 85 1.47 5.38 2.69
N LEU A 86 0.93 4.53 3.58
CA LEU A 86 1.24 4.53 5.00
C LEU A 86 2.61 3.89 5.28
N LEU A 87 3.41 4.57 6.10
CA LEU A 87 4.67 4.05 6.63
C LEU A 87 4.56 3.74 8.14
N GLU A 88 3.90 4.63 8.88
CA GLU A 88 3.72 4.49 10.32
C GLU A 88 2.39 5.13 10.77
N CYS A 89 1.77 4.59 11.81
CA CYS A 89 0.62 5.22 12.45
C CYS A 89 0.60 4.98 13.95
N GLN A 90 0.04 5.94 14.69
CA GLN A 90 -0.39 5.79 16.07
C GLN A 90 -1.87 6.17 16.14
N THR A 91 -2.69 5.21 16.56
CA THR A 91 -4.15 5.37 16.60
C THR A 91 -4.59 5.81 17.99
N GLN A 92 -5.60 6.68 18.07
CA GLN A 92 -6.22 7.04 19.34
C GLN A 92 -7.60 6.38 19.48
N ASN A 93 -8.60 6.93 18.80
CA ASN A 93 -9.98 6.44 18.78
C ASN A 93 -10.37 6.12 17.35
N VAL A 94 -10.30 4.84 16.98
CA VAL A 94 -10.59 4.37 15.62
C VAL A 94 -11.62 3.26 15.62
N ARG A 95 -12.42 3.21 14.55
CA ARG A 95 -13.30 2.10 14.22
C ARG A 95 -12.66 1.30 13.10
N ILE A 96 -12.51 0.00 13.31
CA ILE A 96 -11.95 -0.93 12.33
C ILE A 96 -13.08 -1.73 11.69
N GLY A 97 -13.26 -1.59 10.39
CA GLY A 97 -14.03 -2.48 9.54
C GLY A 97 -13.12 -3.49 8.85
N LEU A 98 -13.56 -4.75 8.79
CA LEU A 98 -12.82 -5.87 8.22
C LEU A 98 -13.74 -6.66 7.27
N ASP A 99 -13.24 -6.96 6.08
CA ASP A 99 -13.85 -7.92 5.15
C ASP A 99 -12.97 -9.17 5.01
N TYR A 100 -13.61 -10.34 4.99
CA TYR A 100 -12.97 -11.64 4.82
C TYR A 100 -13.12 -12.05 3.37
N THR A 101 -12.02 -12.01 2.62
CA THR A 101 -12.09 -12.16 1.17
C THR A 101 -11.35 -13.43 0.73
N SER A 102 -12.10 -14.46 0.33
CA SER A 102 -11.52 -15.73 -0.14
C SER A 102 -11.21 -15.76 -1.63
N ASN A 103 -11.63 -14.73 -2.39
CA ASN A 103 -11.50 -14.67 -3.84
C ASN A 103 -10.67 -13.46 -4.27
N SER A 104 -9.86 -13.62 -5.31
CA SER A 104 -9.20 -12.51 -6.00
C SER A 104 -9.43 -12.62 -7.50
N TYR A 105 -9.47 -11.48 -8.17
CA TYR A 105 -9.57 -11.38 -9.62
C TYR A 105 -8.35 -10.63 -10.13
N LEU A 106 -7.65 -11.21 -11.10
CA LEU A 106 -6.45 -10.62 -11.71
C LEU A 106 -6.74 -10.31 -13.18
N ALA A 107 -6.76 -9.03 -13.51
CA ALA A 107 -6.74 -8.56 -14.89
C ALA A 107 -5.29 -8.25 -15.28
N LEU A 108 -4.84 -8.78 -16.41
CA LEU A 108 -3.50 -8.50 -16.93
C LEU A 108 -3.57 -7.32 -17.90
N PRO A 109 -2.57 -6.43 -17.91
CA PRO A 109 -2.44 -5.40 -18.95
C PRO A 109 -2.28 -6.03 -20.33
N GLU A 110 -2.91 -5.42 -21.34
CA GLU A 110 -2.91 -5.90 -22.74
C GLU A 110 -2.06 -4.98 -23.64
N ASP A 111 -0.86 -4.60 -23.18
CA ASP A 111 0.03 -3.70 -23.90
C ASP A 111 1.45 -4.27 -24.09
N GLU A 112 2.15 -3.72 -25.08
CA GLU A 112 3.49 -4.15 -25.48
C GLU A 112 4.54 -3.99 -24.37
N GLU A 113 4.40 -2.99 -23.48
CA GLU A 113 5.36 -2.79 -22.38
C GLU A 113 5.23 -3.93 -21.37
N PHE A 114 4.01 -4.35 -21.05
CA PHE A 114 3.76 -5.51 -20.19
C PHE A 114 4.21 -6.83 -20.84
N TYR A 115 3.90 -7.07 -22.11
CA TYR A 115 4.27 -8.31 -22.80
C TYR A 115 5.78 -8.52 -22.95
N LYS A 116 6.56 -7.44 -22.98
CA LYS A 116 8.03 -7.46 -23.04
C LYS A 116 8.71 -7.43 -21.67
N ALA A 117 7.96 -7.29 -20.58
CA ALA A 117 8.52 -7.16 -19.24
C ALA A 117 9.11 -8.49 -18.72
N GLU A 118 10.34 -8.46 -18.20
CA GLU A 118 10.97 -9.61 -17.55
C GLU A 118 10.54 -9.75 -16.08
N LEU A 119 9.34 -10.29 -15.84
CA LEU A 119 8.74 -10.37 -14.49
C LEU A 119 9.23 -11.55 -13.63
N SER A 120 9.88 -12.55 -14.23
CA SER A 120 10.33 -13.77 -13.55
C SER A 120 11.61 -13.60 -12.73
N LYS A 121 12.40 -12.54 -13.01
CA LYS A 121 13.60 -12.19 -12.23
C LYS A 121 13.18 -11.43 -10.97
N GLY A 122 12.58 -12.15 -10.03
CA GLY A 122 12.08 -11.61 -8.77
C GLY A 122 13.20 -11.00 -7.93
N ASN A 123 13.34 -9.67 -7.96
CA ASN A 123 14.32 -9.00 -7.12
C ASN A 123 13.73 -8.81 -5.71
N ARG A 124 13.84 -9.87 -4.89
CA ARG A 124 13.21 -10.04 -3.56
C ARG A 124 13.38 -8.84 -2.63
N ALA A 125 14.48 -8.10 -2.76
CA ALA A 125 14.84 -6.92 -1.98
C ALA A 125 14.19 -5.60 -2.47
N VAL A 126 13.64 -5.58 -3.69
CA VAL A 126 13.08 -4.35 -4.28
C VAL A 126 11.70 -4.05 -3.68
N LEU A 127 10.81 -5.04 -3.60
CA LEU A 127 9.45 -4.84 -3.06
C LEU A 127 9.45 -4.36 -1.60
N GLU A 128 10.24 -4.97 -0.72
CA GLU A 128 10.30 -4.55 0.68
C GLU A 128 10.91 -3.16 0.88
N LYS A 129 11.93 -2.79 0.07
CA LYS A 129 12.51 -1.44 0.07
C LYS A 129 11.58 -0.40 -0.54
N VAL A 130 10.72 -0.85 -1.44
CA VAL A 130 9.77 0.02 -2.11
C VAL A 130 8.58 0.27 -1.23
N GLU A 131 8.07 -0.68 -0.45
CA GLU A 131 6.78 -0.58 0.27
C GLU A 131 6.91 -0.29 1.78
N LYS A 132 8.11 -0.13 2.33
CA LYS A 132 8.36 0.15 3.75
C LYS A 132 9.29 1.33 3.96
#